data_AF-A0A9P7D9N4-F1
#
_entry.id   AF-A0A9P7D9N4-F1
#
_cell.length_a   1.000
_cell.length_b   1.000
_cell.length_c   1.000
_cell.angle_alpha   90.00
_cell.angle_beta   90.00
_cell.angle_gamma   90.00
#
_symmetry.space_group_name_H-M   'P 1'
#
loop_
_entity.id
_entity.type
_entity.pdbx_description
1 polymer ?
#
loop_
_entity_poly.entity_id
_entity_poly.type
_entity_poly.pdbx_seq_one_letter_code
_entity_poly.pdbx_strand_id
1 'polypeptide(L)'
;MKRWNIALDFSRFIADLFAFGLIQLPIMHDCLGILLHEMVSVEHVRVVQSMIKRAGPKLWQTADGHERRQEFTRRFMERTALVPDNASLIGREDSVRRVINVCAILLDSFIE
;
A
#
# COMPACT_ATOMS: atom_id res chain seq x y z
N MET A 1 -14.08 -4.50 -14.85
CA MET A 1 -13.79 -3.06 -14.73
C MET A 1 -14.45 -2.37 -13.52
N LYS A 2 -15.77 -2.48 -13.29
CA LYS A 2 -16.45 -1.75 -12.18
C LYS A 2 -16.01 -2.14 -10.75
N ARG A 3 -15.76 -3.43 -10.48
CA ARG A 3 -15.46 -3.93 -9.12
C ARG A 3 -14.09 -3.47 -8.58
N TRP A 4 -13.08 -3.42 -9.43
CA TRP A 4 -11.74 -2.94 -9.07
C TRP A 4 -11.75 -1.47 -8.65
N ASN A 5 -12.44 -0.60 -9.41
CA ASN A 5 -12.52 0.83 -9.08
C ASN A 5 -13.19 1.03 -7.70
N ILE A 6 -14.25 0.27 -7.41
CA ILE A 6 -14.92 0.32 -6.10
C ILE A 6 -13.96 -0.10 -4.98
N ALA A 7 -13.22 -1.19 -5.15
CA ALA A 7 -12.26 -1.65 -4.14
C ALA A 7 -11.17 -0.60 -3.90
N LEU A 8 -10.60 -0.03 -4.97
CA LEU A 8 -9.59 1.02 -4.87
C LEU A 8 -10.13 2.27 -4.17
N ASP A 9 -11.34 2.72 -4.52
CA ASP A 9 -11.94 3.90 -3.91
C ASP A 9 -12.32 3.66 -2.44
N PHE A 10 -12.79 2.46 -2.10
CA PHE A 10 -13.04 2.08 -0.71
C PHE A 10 -11.75 2.03 0.12
N SER A 11 -10.68 1.45 -0.41
CA SER A 11 -9.36 1.45 0.23
C SER A 11 -8.81 2.87 0.43
N ARG A 12 -8.99 3.75 -0.56
CA ARG A 12 -8.62 5.17 -0.44
C ARG A 12 -9.42 5.87 0.66
N PHE A 13 -10.72 5.61 0.72
CA PHE A 13 -11.59 6.16 1.75
C PHE A 13 -11.15 5.73 3.16
N ILE A 14 -10.80 4.46 3.37
CA ILE A 14 -10.24 4.00 4.66
C ILE A 14 -8.96 4.76 5.02
N ALA A 15 -8.05 4.94 4.06
CA ALA A 15 -6.82 5.69 4.30
C ALA A 15 -7.07 7.18 4.62
N ASP A 16 -8.07 7.79 3.98
CA ASP A 16 -8.49 9.16 4.28
C ASP A 16 -9.08 9.25 5.69
N LEU A 17 -9.96 8.31 6.09
CA LEU A 17 -10.49 8.26 7.46
C LEU A 17 -9.38 8.17 8.51
N PHE A 18 -8.34 7.35 8.26
CA PHE A 18 -7.15 7.32 9.11
C PHE A 18 -6.40 8.66 9.11
N ALA A 19 -6.19 9.27 7.95
CA ALA A 19 -5.49 10.57 7.85
C ALA A 19 -6.22 11.68 8.63
N PHE A 20 -7.55 11.63 8.68
CA PHE A 20 -8.38 12.53 9.49
C PHE A 20 -8.51 12.11 10.97
N GLY A 21 -7.89 11.02 11.40
CA GLY A 21 -7.90 10.54 12.79
C GLY A 21 -9.20 9.83 13.20
N LEU A 22 -10.04 9.46 12.23
CA LEU A 22 -11.31 8.74 12.47
C LEU A 22 -11.09 7.23 12.61
N ILE A 23 -9.94 6.72 12.16
CA ILE A 23 -9.50 5.34 12.35
C ILE A 23 -8.16 5.36 13.10
N GLN A 24 -8.02 4.44 14.06
CA GLN A 24 -6.79 4.32 14.85
C GLN A 24 -5.68 3.62 14.06
N LEU A 25 -4.43 3.94 14.40
CA LEU A 25 -3.24 3.38 13.75
C LEU A 25 -3.21 1.84 13.70
N PRO A 26 -3.54 1.08 14.77
CA PRO A 26 -3.52 -0.38 14.72
C PRO A 26 -4.44 -0.93 13.62
N ILE A 27 -5.65 -0.36 13.50
CA ILE A 27 -6.62 -0.77 12.47
C ILE A 27 -6.08 -0.52 11.07
N MET A 28 -5.43 0.63 10.85
CA MET A 28 -4.80 0.95 9.57
C MET A 28 -3.65 -0.02 9.23
N HIS A 29 -2.82 -0.36 10.23
CA HIS A 29 -1.76 -1.36 10.08
C HIS A 29 -2.32 -2.76 9.78
N ASP A 30 -3.42 -3.16 10.42
CA ASP A 30 -4.09 -4.44 10.14
C ASP A 30 -4.64 -4.48 8.71
N CYS A 31 -5.30 -3.42 8.24
CA CYS A 31 -5.78 -3.33 6.86
C CYS A 31 -4.64 -3.50 5.84
N LEU A 32 -3.52 -2.82 6.07
CA LEU A 32 -2.33 -2.95 5.22
C LEU A 32 -1.71 -4.34 5.31
N GLY A 33 -1.67 -4.94 6.51
CA GLY A 33 -1.17 -6.29 6.73
C GLY A 33 -1.96 -7.35 5.96
N ILE A 34 -3.29 -7.25 5.97
CA ILE A 34 -4.18 -8.12 5.18
C ILE A 34 -3.91 -7.96 3.69
N LEU A 35 -3.84 -6.72 3.19
CA LEU A 35 -3.58 -6.46 1.77
C LEU A 35 -2.20 -6.94 1.32
N LEU A 36 -1.19 -6.85 2.18
CA LEU A 36 0.13 -7.41 1.94
C LEU A 36 0.11 -8.94 1.87
N HIS A 37 -0.62 -9.59 2.78
CA HIS A 37 -0.70 -11.04 2.87
C HIS A 37 -1.40 -11.64 1.64
N GLU A 38 -2.51 -11.02 1.21
CA GLU A 38 -3.36 -11.43 0.08
C GLU A 38 -2.87 -10.87 -1.27
N MET A 39 -1.66 -10.32 -1.33
CA MET A 39 -1.14 -9.68 -2.53
C MET A 39 -0.83 -10.70 -3.63
N VAL A 40 -1.68 -10.74 -4.66
CA VAL A 40 -1.55 -11.67 -5.80
C VAL A 40 -1.55 -10.97 -7.16
N SER A 41 -1.72 -9.65 -7.18
CA SER A 41 -1.94 -8.88 -8.41
C SER A 41 -1.35 -7.48 -8.34
N VAL A 42 -1.08 -6.88 -9.51
CA VAL A 42 -0.66 -5.48 -9.67
C VAL A 42 -1.67 -4.53 -9.03
N GLU A 43 -2.95 -4.89 -9.10
CA GLU A 43 -4.05 -4.18 -8.49
C GLU A 43 -3.87 -4.06 -6.96
N HIS A 44 -3.52 -5.14 -6.26
CA HIS A 44 -3.25 -5.06 -4.82
C HIS A 44 -2.05 -4.15 -4.50
N VAL A 45 -1.00 -4.19 -5.33
CA VAL A 45 0.17 -3.29 -5.19
C VAL A 45 -0.26 -1.82 -5.27
N ARG A 46 -1.14 -1.48 -6.22
CA ARG A 46 -1.67 -0.11 -6.41
C ARG A 46 -2.59 0.35 -5.29
N VAL A 47 -3.37 -0.56 -4.73
CA VAL A 47 -4.20 -0.27 -3.54
C VAL A 47 -3.30 0.11 -2.38
N VAL A 48 -2.32 -0.73 -2.07
CA VAL A 48 -1.37 -0.49 -0.96
C VAL A 48 -0.65 0.84 -1.16
N GLN A 49 -0.14 1.11 -2.35
CA GLN A 49 0.49 2.38 -2.68
C GLN A 49 -0.44 3.58 -2.44
N SER A 50 -1.68 3.49 -2.93
CA SER A 50 -2.66 4.57 -2.78
C SER A 50 -3.02 4.82 -1.33
N MET A 51 -3.12 3.76 -0.52
CA MET A 51 -3.42 3.85 0.91
C MET A 51 -2.27 4.50 1.67
N ILE A 52 -1.02 4.07 1.45
CA ILE A 52 0.16 4.66 2.12
C ILE A 52 0.28 6.14 1.78
N LYS A 53 0.13 6.50 0.49
CA LYS A 53 0.22 7.89 0.05
C LYS A 53 -0.82 8.78 0.74
N ARG A 54 -2.05 8.29 0.95
CA ARG A 54 -3.14 9.03 1.58
C ARG A 54 -3.03 9.08 3.10
N ALA A 55 -2.66 7.96 3.72
CA ALA A 55 -2.41 7.89 5.16
C ALA A 55 -1.26 8.83 5.59
N GLY A 56 -0.26 8.98 4.72
CA GLY A 56 0.82 9.95 4.89
C GLY A 56 1.74 9.63 6.07
N PRO A 57 2.46 10.63 6.61
CA PRO A 57 3.45 10.42 7.66
C PRO A 57 2.88 9.82 8.95
N LYS A 58 1.59 10.10 9.24
CA LYS A 58 0.89 9.59 10.43
C LYS A 58 0.96 8.07 10.55
N LEU A 59 1.08 7.35 9.44
CA LEU A 59 1.22 5.90 9.41
C LEU A 59 2.46 5.38 10.17
N TRP A 60 3.45 6.26 10.34
CA TRP A 60 4.75 5.96 10.95
C TRP A 60 5.05 6.86 12.16
N GLN A 61 4.08 7.63 12.65
CA GLN A 61 4.28 8.54 13.79
C GLN A 61 4.13 7.79 15.12
N THR A 62 5.03 6.84 15.37
CA THR A 62 5.16 6.10 16.63
C THR A 62 6.61 6.08 17.09
N ALA A 63 6.85 5.71 18.35
CA ALA A 63 8.21 5.58 18.89
C ALA A 63 9.07 4.60 18.08
N ASP A 64 8.45 3.54 17.56
CA ASP A 64 9.05 2.51 16.72
C ASP A 64 8.76 2.72 15.21
N GLY A 65 8.35 3.92 14.81
CA GLY A 65 7.83 4.21 13.48
C GLY A 65 8.81 3.93 12.34
N HIS A 66 10.09 4.20 12.58
CA HIS A 66 11.16 3.91 11.62
C HIS A 66 11.33 2.40 11.40
N GLU A 67 11.38 1.60 12.47
CA GLU A 67 11.49 0.14 12.40
C GLU A 67 10.27 -0.48 11.71
N ARG A 68 9.07 -0.02 12.07
CA ARG A 68 7.83 -0.48 11.41
C ARG A 68 7.80 -0.17 9.93
N ARG A 69 8.29 1.02 9.54
CA ARG A 69 8.38 1.40 8.14
C ARG A 69 9.36 0.50 7.39
N GLN A 70 10.55 0.26 7.94
CA GLN A 70 11.53 -0.64 7.32
C GLN A 70 10.99 -2.06 7.15
N GLU A 71 10.36 -2.60 8.19
CA GLU A 71 9.77 -3.94 8.14
C GLU A 71 8.62 -4.01 7.12
N PHE A 72 7.78 -2.97 7.06
CA PHE A 72 6.74 -2.87 6.05
C PHE A 72 7.33 -2.83 4.63
N THR A 73 8.32 -1.96 4.38
CA THR A 73 9.00 -1.86 3.09
C THR A 73 9.59 -3.20 2.69
N ARG A 74 10.29 -3.89 3.59
CA ARG A 74 10.86 -5.22 3.35
C ARG A 74 9.79 -6.22 2.92
N ARG A 75 8.72 -6.36 3.71
CA ARG A 75 7.61 -7.29 3.40
C ARG A 75 6.91 -6.94 2.09
N PHE A 76 6.72 -5.65 1.81
CA PHE A 76 6.12 -5.19 0.57
C PHE A 76 6.99 -5.55 -0.64
N MET A 77 8.31 -5.34 -0.56
CA MET A 77 9.25 -5.71 -1.62
C MET A 77 9.29 -7.22 -1.85
N GLU A 78 9.33 -8.01 -0.78
CA GLU A 78 9.29 -9.48 -0.86
C GLU A 78 8.01 -9.99 -1.53
N ARG A 79 6.86 -9.41 -1.16
CA ARG A 79 5.57 -9.81 -1.75
C ARG A 79 5.44 -9.38 -3.20
N THR A 80 5.83 -8.15 -3.52
CA THR A 80 5.74 -7.63 -4.89
C THR A 80 6.68 -8.37 -5.85
N ALA A 81 7.85 -8.84 -5.39
CA ALA A 81 8.75 -9.67 -6.19
C ALA A 81 8.15 -11.03 -6.59
N LEU A 82 7.17 -11.53 -5.83
CA LEU A 82 6.45 -12.77 -6.12
C LEU A 82 5.25 -12.58 -7.04
N VAL A 83 4.85 -11.34 -7.33
CA VAL A 83 3.74 -11.03 -8.24
C VAL A 83 4.29 -10.99 -9.68
N PRO A 84 3.85 -11.88 -10.58
CA PRO A 84 4.28 -11.84 -11.97
C PRO A 84 3.94 -10.49 -12.63
N ASP A 85 4.84 -9.98 -13.48
CA ASP A 85 4.67 -8.69 -14.17
C ASP A 85 3.37 -8.62 -15.02
N ASN A 86 2.83 -9.78 -15.41
CA ASN A 86 1.59 -9.94 -16.16
C ASN A 86 0.36 -10.35 -15.30
N ALA A 87 0.49 -10.38 -13.97
CA ALA A 87 -0.60 -10.72 -13.05
C ALA A 87 -1.58 -9.55 -12.85
N SER A 88 -2.02 -8.92 -13.95
CA SER A 88 -3.13 -7.97 -13.91
C SER A 88 -4.45 -8.73 -13.96
N LEU A 89 -5.30 -8.50 -12.98
CA LEU A 89 -6.66 -9.04 -12.94
C LEU A 89 -7.61 -8.35 -13.93
N ILE A 90 -7.17 -7.25 -14.55
CA ILE A 90 -7.97 -6.45 -15.50
C ILE A 90 -7.32 -6.31 -16.87
N GLY A 91 -6.22 -7.03 -17.13
CA GLY A 91 -5.54 -7.05 -18.43
C GLY A 91 -4.93 -5.71 -18.84
N ARG A 92 -4.58 -4.84 -17.89
CA ARG A 92 -3.79 -3.64 -18.21
C ARG A 92 -2.32 -4.01 -18.28
N GLU A 93 -1.62 -3.52 -19.31
CA GLU A 93 -0.15 -3.61 -19.45
C GLU A 93 0.56 -2.68 -18.46
N ASP A 94 0.26 -2.85 -17.18
CA ASP A 94 0.89 -2.10 -16.11
C ASP A 94 1.97 -2.97 -15.49
N SER A 95 3.24 -2.67 -15.79
CA SER A 95 4.37 -3.41 -15.22
C SER A 95 4.46 -3.16 -13.71
N VAL A 96 4.52 -4.25 -12.94
CA VAL A 96 4.76 -4.26 -11.49
C VAL A 96 6.00 -3.42 -11.16
N ARG A 97 7.03 -3.48 -12.01
CA ARG A 97 8.28 -2.71 -11.88
C ARG A 97 8.08 -1.20 -11.80
N ARG A 98 7.11 -0.62 -12.53
CA ARG A 98 6.81 0.82 -12.43
C ARG A 98 6.15 1.16 -11.10
N VAL A 99 5.27 0.30 -10.61
CA VAL A 99 4.58 0.50 -9.33
C VAL A 99 5.57 0.38 -8.17
N ILE A 100 6.46 -0.61 -8.21
CA ILE A 100 7.55 -0.78 -7.22
C ILE A 100 8.42 0.47 -7.14
N ASN A 101 8.87 1.03 -8.28
CA ASN A 101 9.72 2.23 -8.28
C ASN A 101 9.04 3.42 -7.61
N VAL A 102 7.73 3.62 -7.82
CA VAL A 102 7.02 4.73 -7.17
C VAL A 102 6.78 4.45 -5.69
N CYS A 103 6.55 3.20 -5.29
CA CYS A 103 6.44 2.82 -3.88
C CYS A 103 7.74 3.01 -3.11
N ALA A 104 8.88 2.64 -3.69
CA ALA A 104 10.20 2.87 -3.10
C ALA A 104 10.44 4.38 -2.86
N ILE A 105 10.19 5.21 -3.88
CA ILE A 105 10.29 6.67 -3.77
C ILE A 105 9.35 7.22 -2.68
N LEU A 106 8.11 6.74 -2.61
CA LEU A 106 7.15 7.19 -1.59
C LEU A 106 7.61 6.82 -0.18
N LEU A 107 8.11 5.60 0.02
CA LEU A 107 8.58 5.13 1.33
C LEU A 107 9.85 5.87 1.79
N ASP A 108 10.71 6.26 0.84
CA ASP A 108 11.91 7.08 1.09
C ASP A 108 11.56 8.57 1.32
N SER A 109 10.53 9.10 0.66
CA SER A 109 10.14 10.52 0.75
C SER A 109 9.52 10.95 2.09
N PHE A 110 9.20 10.00 2.97
CA PHE A 110 8.68 10.31 4.31
C PHE A 110 9.80 10.43 5.38
N ILE A 111 11.06 10.56 4.96
CA ILE A 111 12.25 10.65 5.83
C ILE A 111 12.53 12.11 6.30
N GLU A 112 11.87 13.12 5.74
CA GLU A 112 11.99 14.52 6.19
C GLU A 112 10.95 14.91 7.25
#